data_AF-A0A382KPF7-F1
#
_entry.id   AF-A0A382KPF7-F1
#
_cell.length_a   1.000
_cell.length_b   1.000
_cell.length_c   1.000
_cell.angle_alpha   90.00
_cell.angle_beta   90.00
_cell.angle_gamma   90.00
#
_symmetry.space_group_name_H-M   'P 1'
#
loop_
_entity.id
_entity.type
_entity.pdbx_description
1 polymer ?
#
loop_
_entity_poly.entity_id
_entity_poly.type
_entity_poly.pdbx_seq_one_letter_code
_entity_poly.pdbx_strand_id
1 'polypeptide(L)'
;MARLKNSKTKQNNSKPRKKKAILIGVEFPSNGSAPIELSMDELKKLSQTAHYNPIATISQKRTTINPKTFIGKGKVQEIKQVVGHYSADIVIFDENLSPAQNKNLENIFKCRVIDRSWLILEIFSNHARTREAKTQVELASLKYALPRLTKMWGHLSRQRGGIGMKDVGETQIQLDRRLIRDQITKLTRKLKQVDREKKTQRKSRR
;
A
#
# COMPACT_ATOMS: atom_id res chain seq x y z
N MET A 1 43.14 35.00 -25.37
CA MET A 1 41.95 34.64 -26.15
C MET A 1 41.61 33.17 -25.93
N ALA A 2 40.54 32.86 -25.19
CA ALA A 2 39.73 31.64 -25.37
C ALA A 2 38.45 31.80 -24.53
N ARG A 3 37.34 32.00 -25.24
CA ARG A 3 35.99 32.24 -24.73
C ARG A 3 35.24 30.90 -24.63
N LEU A 4 34.37 30.80 -23.62
CA LEU A 4 33.17 29.94 -23.52
C LEU A 4 33.32 28.41 -23.61
N LYS A 5 32.81 27.73 -22.57
CA LYS A 5 31.51 27.02 -22.66
C LYS A 5 30.99 26.67 -21.26
N ASN A 6 30.06 27.49 -20.80
CA ASN A 6 29.16 27.21 -19.69
C ASN A 6 28.21 26.08 -20.12
N SER A 7 28.42 24.84 -19.69
CA SER A 7 27.48 23.74 -19.91
C SER A 7 26.35 23.83 -18.88
N LYS A 8 25.30 24.59 -19.21
CA LYS A 8 24.03 24.57 -18.47
C LYS A 8 23.47 23.15 -18.50
N THR A 9 23.46 22.51 -17.35
CA THR A 9 22.79 21.24 -17.05
C THR A 9 21.29 21.39 -17.35
N LYS A 10 20.80 20.70 -18.39
CA LYS A 10 19.36 20.59 -18.70
C LYS A 10 18.67 19.89 -17.52
N GLN A 11 17.87 20.64 -16.76
CA GLN A 11 16.93 20.07 -15.80
C GLN A 11 15.82 19.35 -16.56
N ASN A 12 15.86 18.02 -16.59
CA ASN A 12 14.77 17.20 -17.14
C ASN A 12 13.54 17.29 -16.23
N ASN A 13 12.61 18.14 -16.62
CA ASN A 13 11.35 18.37 -15.92
C ASN A 13 10.29 17.32 -16.34
N SER A 14 10.58 16.02 -16.15
CA SER A 14 9.62 14.95 -16.46
C SER A 14 8.62 14.80 -15.31
N LYS A 15 7.34 15.10 -15.55
CA LYS A 15 6.24 14.79 -14.62
C LYS A 15 6.37 13.33 -14.13
N PRO A 16 6.19 13.04 -12.83
CA PRO A 16 6.30 11.68 -12.32
C PRO A 16 5.29 10.78 -13.04
N ARG A 17 5.78 9.68 -13.64
CA ARG A 17 4.92 8.71 -14.33
C ARG A 17 4.02 8.04 -13.29
N LYS A 18 2.70 8.05 -13.54
CA LYS A 18 1.74 7.29 -12.73
C LYS A 18 2.08 5.80 -12.82
N LYS A 19 2.10 5.13 -11.66
CA LYS A 19 2.37 3.70 -11.57
C LYS A 19 1.27 2.89 -12.27
N LYS A 20 1.66 1.97 -13.15
CA LYS A 20 0.76 1.09 -13.90
C LYS A 20 0.15 0.06 -12.96
N ALA A 21 -1.19 0.01 -12.91
CA ALA A 21 -1.94 -0.85 -12.02
C ALA A 21 -2.80 -1.86 -12.79
N ILE A 22 -2.78 -3.12 -12.33
CA ILE A 22 -3.75 -4.14 -12.74
C ILE A 22 -4.77 -4.31 -11.62
N LEU A 23 -6.05 -4.25 -11.95
CA LEU A 23 -7.16 -4.34 -10.98
C LEU A 23 -7.75 -5.75 -10.99
N ILE A 24 -7.93 -6.33 -9.81
CA ILE A 24 -8.43 -7.70 -9.64
C ILE A 24 -9.72 -7.71 -8.83
N GLY A 25 -10.78 -8.27 -9.40
CA GLY A 25 -12.07 -8.51 -8.74
C GLY A 25 -12.38 -9.99 -8.58
N VAL A 26 -13.15 -10.35 -7.55
CA VAL A 26 -13.68 -11.70 -7.37
C VAL A 26 -15.18 -11.62 -7.14
N GLU A 27 -15.94 -12.38 -7.91
CA GLU A 27 -17.39 -12.46 -7.78
C GLU A 27 -17.76 -13.74 -7.04
N PHE A 28 -18.49 -13.59 -5.93
CA PHE A 28 -19.02 -14.72 -5.16
C PHE A 28 -20.50 -14.94 -5.45
N PRO A 29 -20.98 -16.19 -5.59
CA PRO A 29 -22.38 -16.49 -5.87
C PRO A 29 -23.37 -16.00 -4.81
N SER A 30 -22.91 -15.85 -3.55
CA SER A 30 -23.73 -15.37 -2.43
C SER A 30 -23.90 -13.84 -2.41
N ASN A 31 -23.24 -13.13 -3.32
CA ASN A 31 -23.34 -11.68 -3.39
C ASN A 31 -24.61 -11.31 -4.16
N GLY A 32 -25.74 -11.20 -3.46
CA GLY A 32 -26.94 -10.49 -3.96
C GLY A 32 -26.73 -8.98 -4.11
N SER A 33 -25.48 -8.55 -4.26
CA SER A 33 -25.03 -7.16 -4.34
C SER A 33 -24.93 -6.70 -5.80
N ALA A 34 -24.55 -5.44 -5.97
CA ALA A 34 -24.28 -4.81 -7.25
C ALA A 34 -23.40 -5.72 -8.17
N PRO A 35 -23.66 -5.72 -9.49
CA PRO A 35 -22.83 -6.40 -10.49
C PRO A 35 -21.33 -6.12 -10.30
N ILE A 36 -20.49 -7.13 -10.53
CA ILE A 36 -19.03 -6.99 -10.37
C ILE A 36 -18.48 -5.85 -11.23
N GLU A 37 -19.09 -5.57 -12.37
CA GLU A 37 -18.75 -4.46 -13.25
C GLU A 37 -18.79 -3.12 -12.52
N LEU A 38 -19.81 -2.88 -11.68
CA LEU A 38 -19.93 -1.66 -10.88
C LEU A 38 -18.84 -1.57 -9.81
N SER A 39 -18.52 -2.69 -9.15
CA SER A 39 -17.43 -2.72 -8.16
C SER A 39 -16.08 -2.44 -8.82
N MET A 40 -15.83 -3.01 -10.00
CA MET A 40 -14.58 -2.77 -10.73
C MET A 40 -14.48 -1.35 -11.28
N ASP A 41 -15.58 -0.75 -11.70
CA ASP A 41 -15.63 0.67 -12.09
C ASP A 41 -15.35 1.60 -10.90
N GLU A 42 -15.88 1.26 -9.72
CA GLU A 42 -15.54 1.97 -8.49
C GLU A 42 -14.05 1.81 -8.16
N LEU A 43 -13.51 0.59 -8.19
CA LEU A 43 -12.10 0.32 -7.92
C LEU A 43 -11.19 1.09 -8.88
N LYS A 44 -11.58 1.23 -10.15
CA LYS A 44 -10.88 2.05 -11.14
C LYS A 44 -10.85 3.52 -10.74
N LYS A 45 -11.99 4.10 -10.32
CA LYS A 45 -12.07 5.49 -9.84
C LYS A 45 -11.24 5.72 -8.58
N LEU A 46 -11.29 4.78 -7.62
CA LEU A 46 -10.47 4.82 -6.40
C LEU A 46 -8.98 4.78 -6.74
N SER A 47 -8.57 3.88 -7.64
CA SER A 47 -7.19 3.76 -8.10
C SER A 47 -6.68 5.05 -8.76
N GLN A 48 -7.51 5.69 -9.60
CA GLN A 48 -7.18 6.98 -10.21
C GLN A 48 -7.05 8.10 -9.17
N THR A 49 -7.93 8.10 -8.16
CA THR A 49 -7.89 9.05 -7.03
C THR A 49 -6.62 8.89 -6.20
N ALA A 50 -6.11 7.66 -6.08
CA ALA A 50 -4.82 7.35 -5.46
C ALA A 50 -3.61 7.58 -6.40
N HIS A 51 -3.81 8.21 -7.57
CA HIS A 51 -2.79 8.52 -8.58
C HIS A 51 -2.15 7.30 -9.28
N TYR A 52 -2.83 6.14 -9.27
CA TYR A 52 -2.47 5.01 -10.12
C TYR A 52 -3.00 5.18 -11.55
N ASN A 53 -2.41 4.44 -12.48
CA ASN A 53 -2.87 4.31 -13.86
C ASN A 53 -3.39 2.89 -14.10
N PRO A 54 -4.71 2.64 -13.98
CA PRO A 54 -5.29 1.33 -14.29
C PRO A 54 -5.14 1.00 -15.78
N ILE A 55 -4.37 -0.06 -16.06
CA ILE A 55 -4.06 -0.50 -17.43
C ILE A 55 -4.81 -1.78 -17.82
N ALA A 56 -5.26 -2.56 -16.84
CA ALA A 56 -6.05 -3.76 -17.07
C ALA A 56 -6.95 -4.05 -15.87
N THR A 57 -8.08 -4.68 -16.13
CA THR A 57 -9.05 -5.14 -15.13
C THR A 57 -9.32 -6.61 -15.38
N ILE A 58 -9.20 -7.45 -14.35
CA ILE A 58 -9.39 -8.89 -14.43
C ILE A 58 -10.34 -9.31 -13.31
N SER A 59 -11.37 -10.08 -13.65
CA SER A 59 -12.30 -10.65 -12.67
C SER A 59 -12.25 -12.18 -12.67
N GLN A 60 -12.69 -12.79 -11.57
CA GLN A 60 -12.89 -14.23 -11.46
C GLN A 60 -14.15 -14.55 -10.66
N LYS A 61 -15.04 -15.37 -11.23
CA LYS A 61 -16.14 -16.00 -10.48
C LYS A 61 -15.61 -17.15 -9.61
N ARG A 62 -15.94 -17.18 -8.33
CA ARG A 62 -15.55 -18.25 -7.39
C ARG A 62 -16.59 -18.49 -6.30
N THR A 63 -16.78 -19.75 -5.91
CA THR A 63 -17.59 -20.10 -4.72
C THR A 63 -16.84 -19.88 -3.41
N THR A 64 -15.53 -20.14 -3.38
CA THR A 64 -14.68 -20.02 -2.19
C THR A 64 -13.31 -19.43 -2.51
N ILE A 65 -12.72 -18.71 -1.57
CA ILE A 65 -11.38 -18.14 -1.71
C ILE A 65 -10.28 -19.20 -1.63
N ASN A 66 -9.15 -18.94 -2.30
CA ASN A 66 -7.95 -19.71 -2.04
C ASN A 66 -7.24 -19.14 -0.79
N PRO A 67 -6.98 -19.93 0.27
CA PRO A 67 -6.37 -19.41 1.49
C PRO A 67 -4.95 -18.86 1.28
N LYS A 68 -4.23 -19.31 0.24
CA LYS A 68 -2.86 -18.89 -0.06
C LYS A 68 -2.77 -17.67 -0.97
N THR A 69 -3.73 -17.47 -1.87
CA THR A 69 -3.63 -16.48 -2.97
C THR A 69 -4.91 -15.70 -3.24
N PHE A 70 -5.98 -15.94 -2.48
CA PHE A 70 -7.33 -15.41 -2.68
C PHE A 70 -8.03 -15.95 -3.95
N ILE A 71 -7.33 -15.92 -5.09
CA ILE A 71 -7.77 -16.38 -6.42
C ILE A 71 -7.23 -17.78 -6.78
N GLY A 72 -7.68 -18.34 -7.90
CA GLY A 72 -7.28 -19.68 -8.34
C GLY A 72 -5.89 -19.73 -8.97
N LYS A 73 -5.22 -20.90 -8.91
CA LYS A 73 -3.88 -21.11 -9.53
C LYS A 73 -3.81 -20.69 -11.00
N GLY A 74 -4.80 -21.04 -11.82
CA GLY A 74 -4.83 -20.64 -13.24
C GLY A 74 -4.87 -19.12 -13.41
N LYS A 75 -5.76 -18.46 -12.65
CA LYS A 75 -5.89 -17.00 -12.65
C LYS A 75 -4.63 -16.30 -12.13
N VAL A 76 -3.94 -16.88 -11.16
CA VAL A 76 -2.63 -16.39 -10.69
C VAL A 76 -1.59 -16.42 -11.82
N GLN A 77 -1.53 -17.48 -12.63
CA GLN A 77 -0.58 -17.54 -13.75
C GLN A 77 -0.93 -16.54 -14.85
N GLU A 78 -2.22 -16.42 -15.18
CA GLU A 78 -2.74 -15.42 -16.11
C GLU A 78 -2.35 -14.00 -15.68
N ILE A 79 -2.62 -13.62 -14.42
CA ILE A 79 -2.25 -12.29 -13.89
C ILE A 79 -0.74 -12.10 -13.92
N LYS A 80 0.06 -13.12 -13.57
CA LYS A 80 1.52 -13.05 -13.65
C LYS A 80 2.00 -12.74 -15.07
N GLN A 81 1.39 -13.35 -16.09
CA GLN A 81 1.70 -13.06 -17.49
C GLN A 81 1.33 -11.62 -17.85
N VAL A 82 0.14 -11.16 -17.44
CA VAL A 82 -0.32 -9.78 -17.68
C VAL A 82 0.60 -8.76 -16.99
N VAL A 83 1.03 -9.02 -15.75
CA VAL A 83 2.01 -8.20 -15.01
C VAL A 83 3.30 -8.08 -15.80
N GLY A 84 3.84 -9.19 -16.31
CA GLY A 84 5.06 -9.20 -17.12
C GLY A 84 4.88 -8.46 -18.45
N HIS A 85 3.79 -8.75 -19.18
CA HIS A 85 3.50 -8.18 -20.48
C HIS A 85 3.39 -6.65 -20.43
N TYR A 86 2.66 -6.10 -19.45
CA TYR A 86 2.50 -4.66 -19.33
C TYR A 86 3.58 -3.98 -18.49
N SER A 87 4.48 -4.76 -17.87
CA SER A 87 5.42 -4.30 -16.85
C SER A 87 4.69 -3.50 -15.77
N ALA A 88 3.68 -4.12 -15.15
CA ALA A 88 2.86 -3.47 -14.13
C ALA A 88 3.66 -3.23 -12.84
N ASP A 89 3.50 -2.04 -12.25
CA ASP A 89 4.17 -1.67 -11.00
C ASP A 89 3.44 -2.24 -9.77
N ILE A 90 2.11 -2.40 -9.90
CA ILE A 90 1.23 -2.77 -8.78
C ILE A 90 0.04 -3.59 -9.26
N VAL A 91 -0.37 -4.54 -8.42
CA VAL A 91 -1.67 -5.23 -8.53
C VAL A 91 -2.55 -4.80 -7.36
N ILE A 92 -3.79 -4.42 -7.66
CA ILE A 92 -4.76 -3.91 -6.71
C ILE A 92 -5.94 -4.87 -6.65
N PHE A 93 -6.19 -5.46 -5.48
CA PHE A 93 -7.34 -6.31 -5.24
C PHE A 93 -8.50 -5.48 -4.68
N ASP A 94 -9.71 -5.72 -5.21
CA ASP A 94 -10.94 -5.14 -4.68
C ASP A 94 -11.27 -5.64 -3.26
N GLU A 95 -10.79 -6.83 -2.94
CA GLU A 95 -11.05 -7.51 -1.67
C GLU A 95 -9.84 -7.45 -0.74
N ASN A 96 -10.12 -7.51 0.56
CA ASN A 96 -9.08 -7.50 1.59
C ASN A 96 -8.28 -8.80 1.58
N LEU A 97 -6.95 -8.68 1.60
CA LEU A 97 -6.04 -9.82 1.58
C LEU A 97 -5.50 -10.10 2.97
N SER A 98 -5.36 -11.36 3.38
CA SER A 98 -4.60 -11.71 4.59
C SER A 98 -3.10 -11.39 4.41
N PRO A 99 -2.32 -11.21 5.49
CA PRO A 99 -0.87 -11.00 5.38
C PRO A 99 -0.15 -12.11 4.60
N ALA A 100 -0.59 -13.36 4.77
CA ALA A 100 -0.05 -14.50 4.04
C ALA A 100 -0.39 -14.45 2.55
N GLN A 101 -1.64 -14.11 2.20
CA GLN A 101 -2.06 -13.96 0.81
C GLN A 101 -1.28 -12.86 0.10
N ASN A 102 -1.19 -11.69 0.72
CA ASN A 102 -0.46 -10.55 0.18
C ASN A 102 1.01 -10.90 -0.10
N LYS A 103 1.71 -11.47 0.90
CA LYS A 103 3.10 -11.93 0.75
C LYS A 103 3.27 -12.96 -0.38
N ASN A 104 2.37 -13.94 -0.47
CA ASN A 104 2.45 -14.97 -1.50
C ASN A 104 2.26 -14.37 -2.90
N LEU A 105 1.29 -13.46 -3.06
CA LEU A 105 1.03 -12.79 -4.33
C LEU A 105 2.20 -11.89 -4.75
N GLU A 106 2.78 -11.11 -3.84
CA GLU A 106 4.00 -10.31 -4.13
C GLU A 106 5.17 -11.19 -4.58
N ASN A 107 5.37 -12.34 -3.92
CA ASN A 107 6.41 -13.30 -4.30
C ASN A 107 6.18 -13.91 -5.68
N ILE A 108 4.93 -14.09 -6.10
CA ILE A 108 4.57 -14.69 -7.39
C ILE A 108 4.62 -13.65 -8.51
N PHE A 109 4.03 -12.48 -8.31
CA PHE A 109 3.92 -11.42 -9.30
C PHE A 109 5.18 -10.57 -9.44
N LYS A 110 6.06 -10.58 -8.42
CA LYS A 110 7.30 -9.78 -8.40
C LYS A 110 7.06 -8.27 -8.51
N CYS A 111 5.88 -7.81 -8.12
CA CYS A 111 5.51 -6.41 -7.99
C CYS A 111 4.75 -6.19 -6.68
N ARG A 112 4.48 -4.92 -6.35
CA ARG A 112 3.71 -4.58 -5.15
C ARG A 112 2.28 -5.10 -5.28
N VAL A 113 1.71 -5.63 -4.20
CA VAL A 113 0.31 -6.04 -4.15
C VAL A 113 -0.38 -5.31 -3.02
N ILE A 114 -1.48 -4.63 -3.32
CA ILE A 114 -2.31 -3.94 -2.32
C ILE A 114 -3.76 -4.40 -2.42
N ASP A 115 -4.48 -4.26 -1.33
CA ASP A 115 -5.93 -4.48 -1.27
C ASP A 115 -6.68 -3.16 -1.16
N ARG A 116 -8.01 -3.23 -1.16
CA ARG A 116 -8.90 -2.09 -1.02
C ARG A 116 -8.65 -1.31 0.26
N SER A 117 -8.43 -1.97 1.40
CA SER A 117 -8.10 -1.27 2.66
C SER A 117 -6.88 -0.38 2.52
N TRP A 118 -5.80 -0.88 1.92
CA TRP A 118 -4.59 -0.07 1.71
C TRP A 118 -4.80 1.05 0.68
N LEU A 119 -5.53 0.78 -0.41
CA LEU A 119 -5.88 1.79 -1.40
C LEU A 119 -6.62 2.97 -0.76
N ILE A 120 -7.60 2.69 0.10
CA ILE A 120 -8.34 3.73 0.84
C ILE A 120 -7.43 4.53 1.76
N LEU A 121 -6.48 3.87 2.45
CA LEU A 121 -5.49 4.57 3.29
C LEU A 121 -4.60 5.50 2.47
N GLU A 122 -4.18 5.11 1.26
CA GLU A 122 -3.42 5.97 0.35
C GLU A 122 -4.24 7.18 -0.11
N ILE A 123 -5.52 7.00 -0.45
CA ILE A 123 -6.44 8.10 -0.76
C ILE A 123 -6.54 9.05 0.43
N PHE A 124 -6.79 8.55 1.64
CA PHE A 124 -6.87 9.41 2.82
C PHE A 124 -5.56 10.13 3.11
N SER A 125 -4.42 9.49 2.86
CA SER A 125 -3.10 10.12 3.02
C SER A 125 -2.95 11.32 2.08
N ASN A 126 -3.38 11.18 0.82
CA ASN A 126 -3.36 12.26 -0.17
C ASN A 126 -4.29 13.43 0.21
N HIS A 127 -5.38 13.16 0.92
CA HIS A 127 -6.38 14.16 1.29
C HIS A 127 -6.22 14.73 2.70
N ALA A 128 -5.42 14.11 3.57
CA ALA A 128 -5.25 14.54 4.96
C ALA A 128 -4.54 15.90 5.06
N ARG A 129 -5.30 16.97 5.29
CA ARG A 129 -4.76 18.33 5.43
C ARG A 129 -4.41 18.69 6.87
N THR A 130 -5.23 18.30 7.83
CA THR A 130 -5.04 18.67 9.25
C THR A 130 -4.01 17.77 9.93
N ARG A 131 -3.35 18.30 10.98
CA ARG A 131 -2.40 17.53 11.79
C ARG A 131 -3.02 16.26 12.37
N GLU A 132 -4.28 16.34 12.79
CA GLU A 132 -5.04 15.22 13.33
C GLU A 132 -5.34 14.17 12.26
N ALA A 133 -5.88 14.57 11.11
CA ALA A 133 -6.17 13.64 10.02
C ALA A 133 -4.90 12.91 9.57
N LYS A 134 -3.79 13.63 9.42
CA LYS A 134 -2.48 13.04 9.11
C LYS A 134 -2.06 12.01 10.17
N THR A 135 -2.23 12.34 11.45
CA THR A 135 -1.90 11.44 12.57
C THR A 135 -2.80 10.19 12.57
N GLN A 136 -4.10 10.33 12.26
CA GLN A 136 -5.04 9.20 12.17
C GLN A 136 -4.69 8.26 11.01
N VAL A 137 -4.43 8.81 9.83
CA VAL A 137 -4.07 8.03 8.64
C VAL A 137 -2.73 7.32 8.84
N GLU A 138 -1.73 8.00 9.40
CA GLU A 138 -0.43 7.38 9.73
C GLU A 138 -0.60 6.23 10.71
N LEU A 139 -1.38 6.43 11.79
CA LEU A 139 -1.66 5.39 12.77
C LEU A 139 -2.35 4.18 12.13
N ALA A 140 -3.35 4.40 11.29
CA ALA A 140 -4.06 3.34 10.59
C ALA A 140 -3.14 2.59 9.62
N SER A 141 -2.28 3.31 8.89
CA SER A 141 -1.30 2.74 7.96
C SER A 141 -0.29 1.85 8.68
N LEU A 142 0.24 2.30 9.83
CA LEU A 142 1.17 1.49 10.63
C LEU A 142 0.51 0.24 11.20
N LYS A 143 -0.74 0.35 11.66
CA LYS A 143 -1.51 -0.81 12.14
C LYS A 143 -1.76 -1.84 11.03
N TYR A 144 -2.05 -1.40 9.82
CA TYR A 144 -2.21 -2.28 8.67
C TYR A 144 -0.87 -2.93 8.26
N ALA A 145 0.22 -2.17 8.27
CA ALA A 145 1.53 -2.64 7.86
C ALA A 145 2.18 -3.60 8.87
N LEU A 146 1.99 -3.40 10.18
CA LEU A 146 2.62 -4.19 11.24
C LEU A 146 2.47 -5.72 11.08
N PRO A 147 1.27 -6.30 10.89
CA PRO A 147 1.11 -7.75 10.68
C PRO A 147 1.63 -8.23 9.32
N ARG A 148 1.88 -7.30 8.38
CA ARG A 148 2.35 -7.57 7.01
C ARG A 148 3.85 -7.35 6.83
N LEU A 149 4.54 -6.86 7.87
CA LEU A 149 5.97 -6.63 7.82
C LEU A 149 6.73 -7.96 7.65
N THR A 150 7.48 -8.06 6.56
CA THR A 150 8.32 -9.21 6.22
C THR A 150 9.79 -8.79 6.07
N LYS A 151 10.71 -9.76 6.00
CA LYS A 151 12.16 -9.51 5.85
C LYS A 151 12.50 -8.71 4.58
N MET A 152 11.65 -8.72 3.55
CA MET A 152 11.86 -7.99 2.28
C MET A 152 11.63 -6.47 2.39
N TRP A 153 11.01 -6.00 3.48
CA TRP A 153 10.85 -4.55 3.74
C TRP A 153 12.15 -3.90 4.26
N GLY A 154 13.25 -4.65 4.35
CA GLY A 154 14.58 -4.22 4.77
C GLY A 154 15.32 -3.26 3.83
N HIS A 155 14.67 -2.69 2.80
CA HIS A 155 15.26 -1.58 2.05
C HIS A 155 15.43 -0.30 2.91
N LEU A 156 14.88 -0.27 4.12
CA LEU A 156 15.14 0.76 5.13
C LEU A 156 16.51 0.64 5.84
N SER A 157 17.27 -0.46 5.66
CA SER A 157 18.52 -0.70 6.41
C SER A 157 19.77 -0.99 5.59
N ARG A 158 19.72 -0.92 4.24
CA ARG A 158 20.89 -1.25 3.39
C ARG A 158 22.08 -0.26 3.47
N GLN A 159 22.02 0.75 4.32
CA GLN A 159 23.09 1.75 4.47
C GLN A 159 23.88 1.63 5.80
N ARG A 160 23.64 0.60 6.63
CA ARG A 160 24.42 0.38 7.86
C ARG A 160 24.92 -1.05 7.98
N GLY A 161 26.21 -1.23 7.74
CA GLY A 161 27.00 -2.26 8.44
C GLY A 161 27.29 -3.50 7.62
N GLY A 162 28.53 -3.61 7.18
CA GLY A 162 29.11 -4.82 6.63
C GLY A 162 29.16 -5.97 7.64
N ILE A 163 29.36 -7.16 7.08
CA ILE A 163 30.03 -8.34 7.64
C ILE A 163 30.29 -8.26 9.16
N GLY A 164 29.51 -8.97 9.98
CA GLY A 164 29.97 -9.35 11.31
C GLY A 164 29.08 -9.14 12.54
N MET A 165 27.77 -8.91 12.42
CA MET A 165 26.88 -8.95 13.61
C MET A 165 26.12 -10.28 13.68
N LYS A 166 26.85 -11.34 14.05
CA LYS A 166 26.26 -12.65 14.36
C LYS A 166 25.87 -12.80 15.84
N ASP A 167 26.16 -11.78 16.68
CA ASP A 167 25.98 -11.84 18.14
C ASP A 167 25.13 -10.69 18.73
N VAL A 168 23.93 -10.48 18.19
CA VAL A 168 22.87 -9.79 18.93
C VAL A 168 21.58 -10.59 18.67
N GLY A 169 21.03 -11.23 19.70
CA GLY A 169 19.92 -12.20 19.59
C GLY A 169 18.60 -11.66 19.03
N GLU A 170 18.53 -10.38 18.64
CA GLU A 170 17.35 -9.75 18.04
C GLU A 170 17.54 -9.61 16.52
N THR A 171 16.66 -10.26 15.75
CA THR A 171 16.66 -10.16 14.29
C THR A 171 16.22 -8.76 13.83
N GLN A 172 16.72 -8.26 12.69
CA GLN A 172 16.33 -6.96 12.11
C GLN A 172 14.80 -6.76 12.06
N ILE A 173 14.05 -7.82 11.73
CA ILE A 173 12.58 -7.76 11.66
C ILE A 173 11.93 -7.56 13.04
N GLN A 174 12.55 -8.04 14.12
CA GLN A 174 12.07 -7.78 15.49
C GLN A 174 12.29 -6.32 15.87
N LEU A 175 13.45 -5.76 15.55
CA LEU A 175 13.75 -4.34 15.73
C LEU A 175 12.76 -3.45 14.95
N ASP A 176 12.52 -3.75 13.67
CA ASP A 176 11.58 -2.97 12.85
C ASP A 176 10.15 -3.04 13.42
N ARG A 177 9.72 -4.22 13.87
CA ARG A 177 8.41 -4.39 14.53
C ARG A 177 8.33 -3.59 15.82
N ARG A 178 9.40 -3.54 16.61
CA ARG A 178 9.47 -2.74 17.85
C ARG A 178 9.31 -1.26 17.55
N LEU A 179 10.08 -0.74 16.59
CA LEU A 179 9.99 0.67 16.16
C LEU A 179 8.58 1.05 15.69
N ILE A 180 7.93 0.19 14.89
CA ILE A 180 6.54 0.42 14.45
C ILE A 180 5.57 0.44 15.65
N ARG A 181 5.73 -0.46 16.62
CA ARG A 181 4.88 -0.47 17.83
C ARG A 181 5.07 0.77 18.69
N ASP A 182 6.30 1.24 18.83
CA ASP A 182 6.61 2.46 19.58
C ASP A 182 5.98 3.68 18.89
N GLN A 183 6.06 3.76 17.57
CA GLN A 183 5.41 4.81 16.79
C GLN A 183 3.88 4.75 16.90
N ILE A 184 3.28 3.55 16.82
CA ILE A 184 1.83 3.35 17.06
C ILE A 184 1.44 3.88 18.44
N THR A 185 2.22 3.57 19.48
CA THR A 185 1.97 4.02 20.85
C THR A 185 2.02 5.55 20.95
N LYS A 186 3.05 6.16 20.35
CA LYS A 186 3.23 7.62 20.30
C LYS A 186 2.06 8.32 19.60
N LEU A 187 1.68 7.87 18.40
CA LEU A 187 0.59 8.47 17.63
C LEU A 187 -0.76 8.29 18.35
N THR A 188 -0.98 7.14 19.00
CA THR A 188 -2.19 6.89 19.79
C THR A 188 -2.30 7.88 20.97
N ARG A 189 -1.21 8.14 21.69
CA ARG A 189 -1.18 9.15 22.77
C ARG A 189 -1.45 10.56 22.23
N LYS A 190 -0.85 10.91 21.08
CA LYS A 190 -1.06 12.20 20.42
C LYS A 190 -2.53 12.42 20.03
N LEU A 191 -3.20 11.41 19.48
CA LEU A 191 -4.63 11.50 19.16
C LEU A 191 -5.50 11.66 20.40
N LYS A 192 -5.20 10.96 21.49
CA LYS A 192 -5.93 11.14 22.76
C LYS A 192 -5.81 12.57 23.29
N GLN A 193 -4.64 13.20 23.14
CA GLN A 193 -4.45 14.60 23.53
C GLN A 193 -5.30 15.55 22.67
N VAL A 194 -5.28 15.39 21.35
CA VAL A 194 -6.08 16.21 20.42
C VAL A 194 -7.58 16.09 20.71
N ASP A 195 -8.06 14.89 21.04
CA ASP A 195 -9.47 14.68 21.41
C ASP A 195 -9.85 15.41 22.71
N ARG A 196 -8.95 15.45 23.70
CA ARG A 196 -9.15 16.23 24.94
C ARG A 196 -9.23 17.73 24.65
N GLU A 197 -8.29 18.26 23.86
CA GLU A 197 -8.25 19.69 23.48
C GLU A 197 -9.56 20.11 22.77
N LYS A 198 -10.07 19.27 21.85
CA LYS A 198 -11.34 19.51 21.16
C LYS A 198 -12.55 19.50 22.10
N LYS A 199 -12.59 18.57 23.08
CA LYS A 199 -13.68 18.50 24.06
C LYS A 199 -13.76 19.79 24.89
N THR A 200 -12.61 20.33 25.31
CA THR A 200 -12.54 21.61 26.04
C THR A 200 -13.02 22.78 25.18
N GLN A 201 -12.56 22.87 23.92
CA GLN A 201 -13.00 23.93 22.99
C GLN A 201 -14.51 23.88 22.70
N ARG A 202 -15.10 22.69 22.60
CA ARG A 202 -16.54 22.53 22.39
C ARG A 202 -17.36 22.97 23.60
N LYS A 203 -16.87 22.74 24.82
CA LYS A 203 -17.53 23.21 26.05
C LYS A 203 -17.53 24.73 26.17
N SER A 204 -16.48 25.41 25.69
CA SER A 204 -16.38 26.88 25.70
C SER A 204 -17.23 27.59 24.63
N ARG A 205 -17.84 26.84 23.71
CA ARG A 205 -18.71 27.37 22.64
C ARG A 205 -20.20 27.14 22.91
N ARG A 206 -20.53 26.55 24.06
CA ARG A 206 -21.88 26.45 24.61
C ARG A 206 -21.98 27.39 25.80
#